data_AF-A0AB34JWC2-F1
#
_entry.id   AF-A0AB34JWC2-F1
#
_cell.length_a   1.000
_cell.length_b   1.000
_cell.length_c   1.000
_cell.angle_alpha   90.00
_cell.angle_beta   90.00
_cell.angle_gamma   90.00
#
_symmetry.space_group_name_H-M   'P 1'
#
loop_
_entity.id
_entity.type
_entity.pdbx_description
1 polymer ?
#
loop_
_entity_poly.entity_id
_entity_poly.type
_entity_poly.pdbx_seq_one_letter_code
_entity_poly.pdbx_strand_id
1 'polypeptide(L)'
;MAGGLARGTDGGMDGGYAYGRLTTERGVSCFLAVRACADGSDALTLYDGHTAWVGRIDDAALTPPKFGVSRELFRRKLSEALLRPSDGSVKVNHAAPSSLLLVWSATLTQDEDIGGIDIQLRQAVSLVPEEREGESLASILYQLARQLNASERTLCEKSERLTRLQEEETELARLETSLAESHRDMQDVLLGRFLVVINQKKQRVRALEKRLRLWEDGGHTSAEEDDSDPGEDKGSGLALPKGAEPDHQDKKQCLEPRMEDRRTDLPLLVEEHHRHASSASATEEDFLSMLGN
;
A
#
# COMPACT_ATOMS: atom_id res chain seq x y z
N MET A 1 -2.27 -24.43 -15.85
CA MET A 1 -1.53 -23.18 -15.63
C MET A 1 -2.50 -22.04 -15.74
N ALA A 2 -2.84 -21.40 -14.62
CA ALA A 2 -3.82 -20.31 -14.57
C ALA A 2 -3.09 -18.99 -14.87
N GLY A 3 -3.34 -18.41 -16.04
CA GLY A 3 -2.90 -17.06 -16.37
C GLY A 3 -3.84 -16.06 -15.69
N GLY A 4 -3.34 -15.35 -14.68
CA GLY A 4 -4.05 -14.22 -14.09
C GLY A 4 -4.11 -13.08 -15.10
N LEU A 5 -5.32 -12.64 -15.45
CA LEU A 5 -5.54 -11.42 -16.23
C LEU A 5 -6.05 -10.31 -15.32
N ALA A 6 -5.33 -9.20 -15.38
CA ALA A 6 -5.58 -7.95 -14.67
C ALA A 6 -6.98 -7.43 -14.98
N ARG A 7 -7.75 -7.19 -13.93
CA ARG A 7 -9.00 -6.44 -14.01
C ARG A 7 -8.59 -4.97 -13.94
N GLY A 8 -8.79 -4.22 -15.02
CA GLY A 8 -8.79 -2.76 -14.97
C GLY A 8 -10.04 -2.32 -14.20
N THR A 9 -9.98 -2.39 -12.88
CA THR A 9 -10.98 -1.77 -12.00
C THR A 9 -10.44 -0.41 -11.62
N ASP A 10 -10.73 0.61 -12.44
CA ASP A 10 -10.89 1.98 -11.96
C ASP A 10 -11.84 2.72 -12.90
N GLY A 11 -12.73 3.48 -12.28
CA GLY A 11 -14.01 3.92 -12.83
C GLY A 11 -13.92 4.80 -14.08
N GLY A 12 -14.82 4.50 -15.02
CA GLY A 12 -15.14 5.31 -16.19
C GLY A 12 -15.97 4.48 -17.14
N MET A 13 -17.21 4.90 -17.41
CA MET A 13 -18.12 4.26 -18.36
C MET A 13 -17.63 4.40 -19.81
N ASP A 14 -16.53 3.73 -20.18
CA ASP A 14 -16.07 3.61 -21.56
C ASP A 14 -15.94 2.13 -21.92
N GLY A 15 -17.06 1.54 -22.38
CA GLY A 15 -17.14 0.31 -23.19
C GLY A 15 -16.01 -0.70 -23.05
N GLY A 16 -15.70 -1.13 -21.82
CA GLY A 16 -14.54 -1.96 -21.54
C GLY A 16 -14.64 -3.30 -22.25
N TYR A 17 -13.59 -3.65 -22.98
CA TYR A 17 -13.42 -5.00 -23.49
C TYR A 17 -12.89 -5.91 -22.38
N ALA A 18 -13.44 -7.10 -22.30
CA ALA A 18 -12.91 -8.18 -21.53
C ALA A 18 -12.52 -9.33 -22.46
N TYR A 19 -11.44 -10.03 -22.12
CA TYR A 19 -10.82 -11.00 -23.00
C TYR A 19 -10.68 -12.35 -22.33
N GLY A 20 -10.88 -13.42 -23.10
CA GLY A 20 -10.76 -14.81 -22.65
C GLY A 20 -10.16 -15.70 -23.72
N ARG A 21 -9.62 -16.84 -23.31
CA ARG A 21 -9.16 -17.89 -24.23
C ARG A 21 -10.10 -19.07 -24.14
N LEU A 22 -10.58 -19.51 -25.30
CA LEU A 22 -11.42 -20.69 -25.44
C LEU A 22 -10.67 -21.75 -26.25
N THR A 23 -11.05 -23.00 -26.06
CA THR A 23 -10.58 -24.11 -26.89
C THR A 23 -11.81 -24.78 -27.49
N THR A 24 -11.84 -24.93 -28.81
CA THR A 24 -12.92 -25.63 -29.50
C THR A 24 -12.84 -27.13 -29.25
N GLU A 25 -13.90 -27.88 -29.55
CA GLU A 25 -13.89 -29.35 -29.47
C GLU A 25 -12.82 -29.99 -30.38
N ARG A 26 -12.37 -29.26 -31.41
CA ARG A 26 -11.29 -29.67 -32.32
C ARG A 26 -9.89 -29.33 -31.81
N GLY A 27 -9.76 -28.80 -30.59
CA GLY A 27 -8.47 -28.40 -30.01
C GLY A 27 -7.91 -27.08 -30.54
N VAL A 28 -8.68 -26.32 -31.32
CA VAL A 28 -8.24 -25.00 -31.82
C VAL A 28 -8.44 -23.98 -30.71
N SER A 29 -7.39 -23.21 -30.39
CA SER A 29 -7.50 -22.12 -29.43
C SER A 29 -8.07 -20.87 -30.09
N CYS A 30 -9.16 -20.36 -29.55
CA CYS A 30 -9.81 -19.13 -29.99
C CYS A 30 -9.66 -18.06 -28.91
N PHE A 31 -9.65 -16.81 -29.36
CA PHE A 31 -9.71 -15.62 -28.52
C PHE A 31 -11.14 -15.11 -28.50
N LEU A 32 -11.69 -14.90 -27.30
CA LEU A 32 -13.00 -14.27 -27.11
C LEU A 32 -12.79 -12.86 -26.57
N ALA A 33 -13.40 -11.88 -27.23
CA ALA A 33 -13.57 -10.53 -26.72
C ALA A 33 -15.05 -10.29 -26.42
N VAL A 34 -15.34 -9.72 -25.25
CA VAL A 34 -16.65 -9.31 -24.80
C VAL A 34 -16.63 -7.81 -24.57
N ARG A 35 -17.54 -7.08 -25.21
CA ARG A 35 -17.70 -5.64 -25.02
C ARG A 35 -19.10 -5.35 -24.51
N ALA A 36 -19.18 -4.74 -23.33
CA ALA A 36 -20.43 -4.20 -22.83
C ALA A 36 -20.84 -2.99 -23.69
N CYS A 37 -22.07 -3.02 -24.21
CA CYS A 37 -22.67 -1.95 -25.00
C CYS A 37 -23.52 -1.03 -24.10
N ALA A 38 -23.72 0.21 -24.53
CA ALA A 38 -24.48 1.22 -23.78
C ALA A 38 -25.98 0.86 -23.62
N ASP A 39 -26.51 0.03 -24.50
CA ASP A 39 -27.87 -0.52 -24.45
C ASP A 39 -28.03 -1.66 -23.42
N GLY A 40 -26.95 -2.01 -22.70
CA GLY A 40 -26.94 -3.09 -21.72
C GLY A 40 -26.73 -4.49 -22.33
N SER A 41 -26.59 -4.58 -23.65
CA SER A 41 -26.19 -5.82 -24.33
C SER A 41 -24.68 -6.06 -24.24
N ASP A 42 -24.27 -7.32 -24.40
CA ASP A 42 -22.86 -7.68 -24.54
C ASP A 42 -22.59 -8.10 -26.00
N ALA A 43 -21.68 -7.40 -26.68
CA ALA A 43 -21.18 -7.79 -27.98
C ALA A 43 -20.04 -8.79 -27.82
N LEU A 44 -20.13 -9.92 -28.53
CA LEU A 44 -19.15 -10.99 -28.51
C LEU A 44 -18.41 -11.03 -29.85
N THR A 45 -17.08 -11.14 -29.79
CA THR A 45 -16.23 -11.41 -30.94
C THR A 45 -15.34 -12.61 -30.62
N LEU A 46 -15.49 -13.69 -31.37
CA LEU A 46 -14.63 -14.85 -31.31
C LEU A 46 -13.66 -14.81 -32.51
N TYR A 47 -12.39 -15.07 -32.27
CA TYR A 47 -11.36 -15.07 -33.31
C TYR A 47 -10.50 -16.33 -33.18
N ASP A 48 -10.34 -17.10 -34.26
CA ASP A 48 -9.52 -18.33 -34.27
C ASP A 48 -8.13 -18.15 -34.91
N GLY A 49 -7.79 -16.93 -35.34
CA GLY A 49 -6.56 -16.64 -36.09
C GLY A 49 -6.79 -16.45 -37.59
N HIS A 50 -7.96 -16.83 -38.11
CA HIS A 50 -8.31 -16.65 -39.52
C HIS A 50 -9.61 -15.86 -39.66
N THR A 51 -10.65 -16.30 -38.97
CA THR A 51 -12.01 -15.77 -39.12
C THR A 51 -12.46 -15.16 -37.79
N ALA A 52 -13.13 -14.01 -37.89
CA ALA A 52 -13.85 -13.42 -36.77
C ALA A 52 -15.32 -13.81 -36.85
N TRP A 53 -15.91 -14.22 -35.73
CA TRP A 53 -17.34 -14.43 -35.58
C TRP A 53 -17.89 -13.46 -34.56
N VAL A 54 -18.95 -12.77 -34.93
CA VAL A 54 -19.58 -11.74 -34.11
C VAL A 54 -20.96 -12.21 -33.68
N GLY A 55 -21.33 -11.89 -32.45
CA GLY A 55 -22.67 -12.09 -31.93
C GLY A 55 -23.01 -11.08 -30.85
N ARG A 56 -24.25 -11.14 -30.38
CA ARG A 56 -24.75 -10.25 -29.33
C ARG A 56 -25.58 -11.03 -28.33
N ILE A 57 -25.39 -10.72 -27.06
CA ILE A 57 -26.27 -11.14 -25.98
C ILE A 57 -27.10 -9.91 -25.61
N ASP A 58 -28.35 -9.90 -26.05
CA ASP A 58 -29.28 -8.88 -25.62
C ASP A 58 -29.73 -9.16 -24.19
N ASP A 59 -29.76 -8.12 -23.37
CA ASP A 59 -30.20 -8.24 -21.98
C ASP A 59 -31.64 -8.77 -21.91
N ALA A 60 -32.51 -8.36 -22.83
CA ALA A 60 -33.89 -8.85 -22.92
C ALA A 60 -34.01 -10.35 -23.27
N ALA A 61 -33.00 -10.93 -23.93
CA ALA A 61 -32.95 -12.35 -24.26
C ALA A 61 -32.43 -13.21 -23.09
N LEU A 62 -31.89 -12.58 -22.02
CA LEU A 62 -31.48 -13.27 -20.81
C LEU A 62 -32.73 -13.72 -20.04
N THR A 63 -32.93 -15.03 -20.00
CA THR A 63 -33.96 -15.66 -19.17
C THR A 63 -33.30 -16.24 -17.93
N PRO A 64 -33.27 -15.51 -16.80
CA PRO A 64 -32.69 -16.05 -15.57
C PRO A 64 -33.48 -17.29 -15.14
N PRO A 65 -32.82 -18.27 -14.49
CA PRO A 65 -33.51 -19.42 -13.94
C PRO A 65 -34.59 -18.95 -12.94
N LYS A 66 -35.70 -19.68 -12.87
CA LYS A 66 -36.88 -19.34 -12.04
C LYS A 66 -36.57 -19.25 -10.52
N PHE A 67 -35.39 -19.67 -10.10
CA PHE A 67 -34.98 -19.79 -8.70
C PHE A 67 -34.26 -18.54 -8.21
N GLY A 68 -34.98 -17.44 -7.94
CA GLY A 68 -34.48 -16.32 -7.12
C GLY A 68 -33.20 -15.58 -7.58
N VAL A 69 -32.59 -15.95 -8.71
CA VAL A 69 -31.39 -15.31 -9.23
C VAL A 69 -31.81 -14.00 -9.90
N SER A 70 -31.27 -12.89 -9.40
CA SER A 70 -31.49 -11.60 -10.06
C SER A 70 -30.84 -11.60 -11.44
N ARG A 71 -31.43 -10.87 -12.38
CA ARG A 71 -30.95 -10.79 -13.77
C ARG A 71 -29.53 -10.23 -13.85
N GLU A 72 -29.19 -9.29 -12.98
CA GLU A 72 -27.85 -8.68 -12.91
C GLU A 72 -26.81 -9.69 -12.40
N LEU A 73 -27.16 -10.48 -11.39
CA LEU A 73 -26.29 -11.53 -10.86
C LEU A 73 -26.07 -12.63 -11.91
N PHE A 74 -27.15 -13.03 -12.61
CA PHE A 74 -27.10 -13.96 -13.72
C PHE A 74 -26.15 -13.45 -14.81
N ARG A 75 -26.33 -12.21 -15.28
CA ARG A 75 -25.46 -11.60 -16.30
C ARG A 75 -24.01 -11.53 -15.84
N ARG A 76 -23.74 -11.09 -14.62
CA ARG A 76 -22.37 -11.00 -14.10
C ARG A 76 -21.67 -12.34 -14.07
N LYS A 77 -22.34 -13.38 -13.55
CA LYS A 77 -21.79 -14.75 -13.49
C LYS A 77 -21.60 -15.36 -14.87
N LEU A 78 -22.46 -14.97 -15.80
CA LEU A 78 -22.39 -15.35 -17.19
C LEU A 78 -21.18 -14.74 -17.91
N SER A 79 -20.97 -13.43 -17.78
CA SER A 79 -19.78 -12.76 -18.32
C SER A 79 -18.51 -13.30 -17.66
N GLU A 80 -18.55 -13.58 -16.35
CA GLU A 80 -17.43 -14.20 -15.63
C GLU A 80 -17.06 -15.58 -16.18
N ALA A 81 -18.04 -16.47 -16.39
CA ALA A 81 -17.81 -17.81 -16.93
C ALA A 81 -17.30 -17.79 -18.39
N LEU A 82 -17.72 -16.82 -19.19
CA LEU A 82 -17.23 -16.64 -20.57
C LEU A 82 -15.74 -16.24 -20.61
N LEU A 83 -15.30 -15.45 -19.62
CA LEU A 83 -13.94 -14.91 -19.57
C LEU A 83 -12.97 -15.79 -18.76
N ARG A 84 -13.50 -16.51 -17.77
CA ARG A 84 -12.76 -17.40 -16.87
C ARG A 84 -13.48 -18.75 -16.77
N PRO A 85 -13.10 -19.74 -17.59
CA PRO A 85 -13.70 -21.06 -17.56
C PRO A 85 -13.26 -21.91 -16.35
N SER A 86 -12.84 -21.32 -15.23
CA SER A 86 -12.47 -22.09 -14.02
C SER A 86 -13.68 -22.75 -13.36
N ASP A 87 -14.83 -22.07 -13.41
CA ASP A 87 -16.06 -22.47 -12.70
C ASP A 87 -17.19 -22.84 -13.68
N GLY A 88 -16.88 -22.85 -14.98
CA GLY A 88 -17.84 -23.05 -16.06
C GLY A 88 -17.21 -23.68 -17.30
N SER A 89 -18.03 -24.40 -18.07
CA SER A 89 -17.64 -24.99 -19.35
C SER A 89 -18.15 -24.11 -20.49
N VAL A 90 -17.25 -23.62 -21.33
CA VAL A 90 -17.60 -22.96 -22.59
C VAL A 90 -17.29 -23.91 -23.73
N LYS A 91 -18.29 -24.19 -24.56
CA LYS A 91 -18.19 -25.05 -25.75
C LYS A 91 -18.49 -24.22 -27.00
N VAL A 92 -17.63 -24.37 -28.00
CA VAL A 92 -17.81 -23.74 -29.32
C VAL A 92 -18.17 -24.84 -30.30
N ASN A 93 -19.41 -24.83 -30.77
CA ASN A 93 -19.94 -25.81 -31.71
C ASN A 93 -20.22 -25.14 -33.06
N HIS A 94 -20.10 -25.89 -34.15
CA HIS A 94 -20.60 -25.41 -35.44
C HIS A 94 -22.09 -25.75 -35.55
N ALA A 95 -22.96 -24.73 -35.59
CA ALA A 95 -24.39 -24.94 -35.84
C ALA A 95 -24.68 -25.09 -37.33
N ALA A 96 -23.94 -24.36 -38.17
CA ALA A 96 -23.98 -24.46 -39.63
C ALA A 96 -22.59 -24.14 -40.21
N PRO A 97 -22.33 -24.38 -41.51
CA PRO A 97 -21.06 -24.01 -42.14
C PRO A 97 -20.71 -22.52 -41.99
N SER A 98 -21.73 -21.67 -41.87
CA SER A 98 -21.62 -20.22 -41.73
C SER A 98 -22.09 -19.70 -40.36
N SER A 99 -22.24 -20.55 -39.34
CA SER A 99 -22.58 -20.10 -37.99
C SER A 99 -21.97 -20.96 -36.90
N LEU A 100 -21.49 -20.29 -35.86
CA LEU A 100 -21.04 -20.93 -34.63
C LEU A 100 -22.10 -20.79 -33.56
N LEU A 101 -22.27 -21.83 -32.76
CA LEU A 101 -23.05 -21.80 -31.54
C LEU A 101 -22.08 -21.84 -30.36
N LEU A 102 -21.99 -20.71 -29.67
CA LEU A 102 -21.28 -20.61 -28.41
C LEU A 102 -22.24 -21.03 -27.30
N VAL A 103 -22.01 -22.19 -26.69
CA VAL A 103 -22.78 -22.68 -25.54
C VAL A 103 -21.91 -22.58 -24.31
N TRP A 104 -22.38 -21.89 -23.29
CA TRP A 104 -21.65 -21.83 -22.03
C TRP A 104 -22.55 -22.26 -20.88
N SER A 105 -21.90 -22.83 -19.87
CA SER A 105 -22.54 -23.23 -18.63
C SER A 105 -21.72 -22.78 -17.42
N ALA A 106 -22.35 -22.14 -16.45
CA ALA A 106 -21.75 -21.76 -15.17
C ALA A 106 -22.54 -22.39 -14.02
N THR A 107 -21.86 -22.82 -12.97
CA THR A 107 -22.56 -23.28 -11.76
C THR A 107 -22.63 -22.13 -10.77
N LEU A 108 -23.84 -21.81 -10.32
CA LEU A 108 -24.05 -20.91 -9.19
C LEU A 108 -24.31 -21.77 -7.95
N THR A 109 -23.35 -21.81 -7.04
CA THR A 109 -23.50 -22.37 -5.68
C THR A 109 -24.16 -21.31 -4.80
N GLN A 110 -25.40 -21.53 -4.37
CA GLN A 110 -26.07 -20.63 -3.44
C GLN A 110 -25.80 -21.08 -1.99
N ASP A 111 -24.97 -20.30 -1.29
CA ASP A 111 -24.62 -20.31 0.15
C ASP A 111 -24.28 -21.64 0.85
N GLU A 112 -23.18 -21.64 1.60
CA GLU A 112 -22.60 -22.82 2.27
C GLU A 112 -23.42 -23.30 3.50
N ASP A 113 -24.32 -22.46 4.02
CA ASP A 113 -25.01 -22.72 5.30
C ASP A 113 -26.34 -23.50 5.18
N ILE A 114 -26.91 -23.64 3.98
CA ILE A 114 -28.17 -24.38 3.76
C ILE A 114 -28.03 -25.26 2.52
N GLY A 115 -27.16 -26.29 2.61
CA GLY A 115 -27.08 -27.37 1.63
C GLY A 115 -27.04 -26.88 0.18
N GLY A 116 -25.90 -26.28 -0.19
CA GLY A 116 -25.68 -25.56 -1.45
C GLY A 116 -26.37 -26.21 -2.66
N ILE A 117 -27.35 -25.50 -3.21
CA ILE A 117 -28.00 -25.89 -4.46
C ILE A 117 -27.13 -25.38 -5.60
N ASP A 118 -26.59 -26.30 -6.38
CA ASP A 118 -25.87 -26.01 -7.61
C ASP A 118 -26.86 -25.71 -8.74
N ILE A 119 -27.00 -24.43 -9.09
CA ILE A 119 -27.81 -24.00 -10.22
C ILE A 119 -26.92 -23.90 -11.46
N GLN A 120 -27.14 -24.78 -12.43
CA GLN A 120 -26.48 -24.67 -13.73
C GLN A 120 -27.14 -23.58 -14.59
N LEU A 121 -26.45 -22.46 -14.74
CA LEU A 121 -26.76 -21.41 -15.69
C LEU A 121 -26.29 -21.88 -17.06
N ARG A 122 -27.18 -22.00 -18.05
CA ARG A 122 -26.81 -22.37 -19.42
C ARG A 122 -27.40 -21.39 -20.40
N GLN A 123 -26.60 -20.94 -21.36
CA GLN A 123 -27.10 -20.16 -22.47
C GLN A 123 -26.27 -20.39 -23.72
N ALA A 124 -26.91 -20.17 -24.86
CA ALA A 124 -26.34 -20.38 -26.17
C ALA A 124 -26.53 -19.13 -27.02
N VAL A 125 -25.48 -18.74 -27.75
CA VAL A 125 -25.51 -17.60 -28.68
C VAL A 125 -25.02 -18.07 -30.04
N SER A 126 -25.77 -17.70 -31.07
CA SER A 126 -25.33 -17.87 -32.45
C SER A 126 -24.39 -16.72 -32.82
N LEU A 127 -23.20 -17.06 -33.26
CA LEU A 127 -22.22 -16.15 -33.85
C LEU A 127 -22.22 -16.34 -35.37
N VAL A 128 -22.12 -15.23 -36.09
CA VAL A 128 -22.08 -15.18 -37.56
C VAL A 128 -20.69 -14.67 -37.97
N PRO A 129 -20.08 -15.18 -39.06
CA PRO A 129 -18.82 -14.64 -39.56
C PRO A 129 -18.95 -13.14 -39.80
N GLU A 130 -17.90 -12.41 -39.45
CA GLU A 130 -17.82 -10.97 -39.67
C GLU A 130 -17.89 -10.65 -41.17
N GLU A 131 -18.78 -9.73 -41.56
CA GLU A 131 -18.97 -9.36 -42.97
C GLU A 131 -17.77 -8.59 -43.55
N ARG A 132 -17.05 -7.85 -42.71
CA ARG A 132 -15.86 -7.09 -43.07
C ARG A 132 -14.67 -7.63 -42.32
N GLU A 133 -13.83 -8.36 -43.04
CA GLU A 133 -12.65 -9.01 -42.47
C GLU A 133 -11.76 -7.99 -41.75
N GLY A 134 -11.60 -8.18 -40.44
CA GLY A 134 -10.58 -7.51 -39.65
C GLY A 134 -10.99 -6.19 -38.99
N GLU A 135 -12.20 -5.66 -39.18
CA GLU A 135 -12.65 -4.44 -38.48
C GLU A 135 -12.72 -4.67 -36.96
N SER A 136 -13.33 -5.78 -36.53
CA SER A 136 -13.42 -6.15 -35.11
C SER A 136 -12.04 -6.41 -34.49
N LEU A 137 -11.17 -7.13 -35.21
CA LEU A 137 -9.81 -7.42 -34.75
C LEU A 137 -8.98 -6.14 -34.63
N ALA A 138 -9.04 -5.24 -35.62
CA ALA A 138 -8.34 -3.96 -35.57
C ALA A 138 -8.83 -3.10 -34.39
N SER A 139 -10.15 -3.08 -34.13
CA SER A 139 -10.72 -2.39 -32.97
C SER A 139 -10.20 -2.97 -31.66
N ILE A 140 -10.19 -4.30 -31.52
CA ILE A 140 -9.68 -4.99 -30.34
C ILE A 140 -8.20 -4.68 -30.13
N LEU A 141 -7.37 -4.81 -31.17
CA LEU A 141 -5.93 -4.55 -31.11
C LEU A 141 -5.63 -3.09 -30.74
N TYR A 142 -6.38 -2.14 -31.31
CA TYR A 142 -6.25 -0.73 -30.95
C TYR A 142 -6.57 -0.48 -29.47
N GLN A 143 -7.62 -1.11 -28.94
CA GLN A 143 -7.99 -0.97 -27.54
C GLN A 143 -6.98 -1.64 -26.61
N LEU A 144 -6.47 -2.81 -26.96
CA LEU A 144 -5.38 -3.46 -26.24
C LEU A 144 -4.12 -2.59 -26.22
N ALA A 145 -3.74 -1.99 -27.36
CA ALA A 145 -2.61 -1.08 -27.42
C ALA A 145 -2.84 0.16 -26.55
N ARG A 146 -4.05 0.72 -26.54
CA ARG A 146 -4.41 1.85 -25.67
C ARG A 146 -4.32 1.48 -24.19
N GLN A 147 -4.85 0.31 -23.81
CA GLN A 147 -4.77 -0.22 -22.44
C GLN A 147 -3.33 -0.48 -22.01
N LEU A 148 -2.51 -1.06 -22.89
CA LEU A 148 -1.08 -1.29 -22.64
C LEU A 148 -0.36 0.04 -22.37
N ASN A 149 -0.50 1.02 -23.26
CA ASN A 149 0.10 2.35 -23.09
C ASN A 149 -0.35 3.04 -21.81
N ALA A 150 -1.63 2.92 -21.45
CA ALA A 150 -2.13 3.47 -20.19
C ALA A 150 -1.49 2.76 -18.98
N SER A 151 -1.42 1.43 -19.01
CA SER A 151 -0.80 0.64 -17.94
C SER A 151 0.70 0.93 -17.79
N GLU A 152 1.43 1.11 -18.90
CA GLU A 152 2.84 1.47 -18.90
C GLU A 152 3.06 2.84 -18.24
N ARG A 153 2.22 3.84 -18.55
CA ARG A 153 2.29 5.15 -17.86
C ARG A 153 2.10 5.00 -16.36
N THR A 154 1.09 4.24 -15.93
CA THR A 154 0.86 4.02 -14.49
C THR A 154 1.99 3.26 -13.82
N LEU A 155 2.66 2.35 -14.54
CA LEU A 155 3.84 1.64 -14.04
C LEU A 155 5.03 2.58 -13.92
N CYS A 156 5.26 3.45 -14.89
CA CYS A 156 6.29 4.48 -14.81
C CYS A 156 6.06 5.40 -13.60
N GLU A 157 4.84 5.94 -13.43
CA GLU A 157 4.49 6.79 -12.28
C GLU A 157 4.71 6.08 -10.94
N LYS A 158 4.30 4.81 -10.82
CA LYS A 158 4.54 4.02 -9.62
C LYS A 158 6.02 3.74 -9.40
N SER A 159 6.79 3.50 -10.45
CA SER A 159 8.23 3.27 -10.36
C SER A 159 8.97 4.52 -9.87
N GLU A 160 8.63 5.70 -10.39
CA GLU A 160 9.20 6.98 -9.93
C GLU A 160 8.83 7.27 -8.48
N ARG A 161 7.61 6.92 -8.06
CA ARG A 161 7.20 7.08 -6.67
C ARG A 161 7.98 6.14 -5.74
N LEU A 162 8.24 4.90 -6.17
CA LEU A 162 9.05 3.96 -5.40
C LEU A 162 10.48 4.44 -5.24
N THR A 163 11.10 4.97 -6.31
CA THR A 163 12.48 5.50 -6.22
C THR A 163 12.55 6.69 -5.27
N ARG A 164 11.56 7.60 -5.30
CA ARG A 164 11.50 8.73 -4.35
C ARG A 164 11.35 8.27 -2.90
N LEU A 165 10.48 7.29 -2.64
CA LEU A 165 10.30 6.74 -1.30
C LEU A 165 11.57 6.04 -0.79
N GLN A 166 12.31 5.36 -1.68
CA GLN A 166 13.60 4.77 -1.33
C GLN A 166 14.65 5.84 -0.98
N GLU A 167 14.70 6.94 -1.74
CA GLU A 167 15.57 8.07 -1.42
C GLU A 167 15.23 8.68 -0.05
N GLU A 168 13.94 8.93 0.23
CA GLU A 168 13.45 9.41 1.52
C GLU A 168 13.79 8.44 2.67
N GLU A 169 13.63 7.13 2.46
CA GLU A 169 14.01 6.11 3.45
C GLU A 169 15.50 6.13 3.76
N THR A 170 16.36 6.27 2.73
CA THR A 170 17.81 6.37 2.95
C THR A 170 18.20 7.67 3.66
N GLU A 171 17.50 8.77 3.39
CA GLU A 171 17.72 10.04 4.08
C GLU A 171 17.31 9.94 5.55
N LEU A 172 16.16 9.34 5.85
CA LEU A 172 15.70 9.10 7.22
C LEU A 172 16.68 8.22 7.99
N ALA A 173 17.15 7.11 7.41
CA ALA A 173 18.16 6.26 8.06
C ALA A 173 19.46 7.02 8.36
N ARG A 174 19.89 7.91 7.45
CA ARG A 174 21.04 8.78 7.68
C ARG A 174 20.78 9.78 8.82
N LEU A 175 19.59 10.38 8.89
CA LEU A 175 19.24 11.30 9.99
C LEU A 175 19.16 10.58 11.33
N GLU A 176 18.61 9.37 11.38
CA GLU A 176 18.55 8.54 12.59
C GLU A 176 19.94 8.21 13.12
N THR A 177 20.87 7.80 12.24
CA THR A 177 22.26 7.52 12.64
C THR A 177 22.94 8.76 13.20
N SER A 178 22.79 9.91 12.53
CA SER A 178 23.36 11.19 12.99
C SER A 178 22.77 11.65 14.32
N LEU A 179 21.46 11.48 14.53
CA LEU A 179 20.80 11.80 15.78
C LEU A 179 21.28 10.90 16.92
N ALA A 180 21.45 9.60 16.66
CA ALA A 180 21.96 8.63 17.63
C ALA A 180 23.41 8.91 18.04
N GLU A 181 24.24 9.43 17.13
CA GLU A 181 25.60 9.90 17.42
C GLU A 181 25.58 11.16 18.28
N SER A 182 24.83 12.19 17.87
CA SER A 182 24.67 13.43 18.63
C SER A 182 24.15 13.20 20.06
N HIS A 183 23.19 12.27 20.22
CA HIS A 183 22.68 11.88 21.53
C HIS A 183 23.75 11.20 22.40
N ARG A 184 24.59 10.33 21.83
CA ARG A 184 25.72 9.72 22.54
C ARG A 184 26.74 10.76 22.98
N ASP A 185 27.14 11.66 22.09
CA ASP A 185 28.07 12.74 22.42
C ASP A 185 27.54 13.62 23.56
N MET A 186 26.25 13.95 23.53
CA MET A 186 25.60 14.71 24.59
C MET A 186 25.60 13.96 25.93
N GLN A 187 25.32 12.65 25.91
CA GLN A 187 25.38 11.81 27.12
C GLN A 187 26.79 11.79 27.72
N ASP A 188 27.83 11.64 26.88
CA ASP A 188 29.22 11.63 27.33
C ASP A 188 29.63 12.98 27.96
N VAL A 189 29.22 14.11 27.35
CA VAL A 189 29.47 15.44 27.91
C VAL A 189 28.75 15.63 29.25
N LEU A 190 27.49 15.20 29.37
CA LEU A 190 26.73 15.30 30.62
C LEU A 190 27.33 14.42 31.71
N LEU A 191 27.70 13.18 31.38
CA LEU A 191 28.35 12.26 32.32
C LEU A 191 29.70 12.81 32.78
N GLY A 192 30.50 13.35 31.86
CA GLY A 192 31.77 14.02 32.18
C GLY A 192 31.58 15.17 33.17
N ARG A 193 30.61 16.07 32.92
CA ARG A 193 30.26 17.16 33.85
C ARG A 193 29.81 16.65 35.21
N PHE A 194 28.99 15.61 35.23
CA PHE A 194 28.49 15.00 36.48
C PHE A 194 29.62 14.39 37.30
N LEU A 195 30.56 13.69 36.66
CA LEU A 195 31.73 13.12 37.32
C LEU A 195 32.63 14.20 37.93
N VAL A 196 32.82 15.33 37.25
CA VAL A 196 33.56 16.48 37.80
C VAL A 196 32.89 16.98 39.08
N VAL A 197 31.57 17.18 39.07
CA VAL A 197 30.82 17.62 40.26
C VAL A 197 30.91 16.62 41.40
N ILE A 198 30.79 15.31 41.11
CA ILE A 198 30.95 14.25 42.13
C ILE A 198 32.35 14.31 42.73
N ASN A 199 33.39 14.44 41.92
CA ASN A 199 34.77 14.47 42.39
C ASN A 199 35.03 15.70 43.29
N GLN A 200 34.52 16.87 42.91
CA GLN A 200 34.58 18.08 43.73
C GLN A 200 33.88 17.88 45.09
N LYS A 201 32.67 17.28 45.09
CA LYS A 201 31.96 16.97 46.34
C LYS A 201 32.72 15.94 47.20
N LYS A 202 33.26 14.87 46.61
CA LYS A 202 34.07 13.87 47.32
C LYS A 202 35.32 14.49 47.95
N GLN A 203 36.02 15.37 47.23
CA GLN A 203 37.17 16.10 47.78
C GLN A 203 36.76 16.97 48.97
N ARG A 204 35.63 17.68 48.88
CA ARG A 204 35.13 18.51 49.97
C ARG A 204 34.72 17.68 51.19
N VAL A 205 34.05 16.54 51.00
CA VAL A 205 33.74 15.60 52.10
C VAL A 205 35.02 15.10 52.76
N ARG A 206 36.00 14.62 51.98
CA ARG A 206 37.30 14.18 52.53
C ARG A 206 38.03 15.29 53.28
N ALA A 207 37.95 16.54 52.81
CA ALA A 207 38.53 17.68 53.52
C ALA A 207 37.81 17.95 54.85
N LEU A 208 36.48 17.86 54.87
CA LEU A 208 35.69 17.99 56.09
C LEU A 208 35.95 16.84 57.07
N GLU A 209 36.02 15.59 56.61
CA GLU A 209 36.38 14.43 57.43
C GLU A 209 37.78 14.57 58.04
N LYS A 210 38.77 15.02 57.26
CA LYS A 210 40.12 15.30 57.78
C LYS A 210 40.10 16.37 58.86
N ARG A 211 39.36 17.45 58.65
CA ARG A 211 39.17 18.49 59.67
C ARG A 211 38.52 17.93 60.92
N LEU A 212 37.44 17.15 60.78
CA LEU A 212 36.75 16.53 61.92
C LEU A 212 37.70 15.66 62.76
N ARG A 213 38.51 14.81 62.11
CA ARG A 213 39.50 13.98 62.80
C ARG A 213 40.56 14.81 63.53
N LEU A 214 41.05 15.90 62.93
CA LEU A 214 41.96 16.82 63.62
C LEU A 214 41.33 17.45 64.87
N TRP A 215 40.03 17.75 64.82
CA TRP A 215 39.28 18.23 65.98
C TRP A 215 39.08 17.14 67.05
N GLU A 216 38.81 15.90 66.65
CA GLU A 216 38.67 14.75 67.56
C GLU A 216 40.00 14.36 68.22
N ASP A 217 41.09 14.32 67.45
CA ASP A 217 42.46 14.05 67.93
C ASP A 217 43.02 15.23 68.75
N GLY A 218 42.60 16.46 68.44
CA GLY A 218 42.92 17.69 69.20
C GLY A 218 42.13 17.85 70.50
N GLY A 219 41.21 16.94 70.81
CA GLY A 219 40.41 16.93 72.04
C GLY A 219 41.19 16.73 73.35
N HIS A 220 42.53 16.56 73.30
CA HIS A 220 43.39 16.43 74.47
C HIS A 220 44.70 17.23 74.42
N THR A 221 44.74 18.36 73.72
CA THR A 221 45.74 19.40 74.03
C THR A 221 45.12 20.78 73.95
N SER A 222 44.80 21.34 75.12
CA SER A 222 44.78 22.79 75.29
C SER A 222 46.11 23.36 74.80
N ALA A 223 46.09 24.22 73.79
CA ALA A 223 46.90 25.44 73.72
C ALA A 223 46.81 26.09 72.33
N GLU A 224 46.32 27.32 72.37
CA GLU A 224 46.70 28.49 71.57
C GLU A 224 46.13 28.69 70.17
N GLU A 225 45.41 29.81 70.12
CA GLU A 225 45.12 30.70 69.01
C GLU A 225 46.29 30.77 68.02
N ASP A 226 46.00 30.68 66.72
CA ASP A 226 46.57 31.67 65.82
C ASP A 226 45.61 31.97 64.66
N ASP A 227 45.49 33.27 64.47
CA ASP A 227 44.64 34.02 63.59
C ASP A 227 45.23 34.02 62.18
N SER A 228 44.40 33.81 61.15
CA SER A 228 44.64 34.29 59.78
C SER A 228 43.48 33.86 58.87
N ASP A 229 42.41 34.64 58.93
CA ASP A 229 41.67 35.02 57.72
C ASP A 229 42.53 36.06 56.98
N PRO A 230 42.79 35.89 55.66
CA PRO A 230 42.07 36.77 54.75
C PRO A 230 41.78 36.17 53.37
N GLY A 231 40.68 36.65 52.78
CA GLY A 231 40.76 37.19 51.42
C GLY A 231 39.79 36.62 50.40
N GLU A 232 38.64 37.28 50.28
CA GLU A 232 37.99 37.47 48.98
C GLU A 232 38.95 38.20 48.03
N ASP A 233 39.17 37.68 46.83
CA ASP A 233 39.73 38.46 45.72
C ASP A 233 38.91 38.26 44.44
N LYS A 234 38.58 39.39 43.82
CA LYS A 234 37.84 39.53 42.58
C LYS A 234 38.83 39.57 41.41
N GLY A 235 38.58 38.73 40.41
CA GLY A 235 38.67 39.13 38.99
C GLY A 235 40.05 39.38 38.36
N SER A 236 40.42 38.51 37.43
CA SER A 236 41.07 38.81 36.14
C SER A 236 41.08 37.49 35.33
N GLY A 237 40.81 37.38 34.03
CA GLY A 237 40.92 38.35 32.95
C GLY A 237 42.08 37.96 32.03
N LEU A 238 41.97 36.87 31.25
CA LEU A 238 42.83 36.52 30.10
C LEU A 238 42.09 35.49 29.23
N ALA A 239 42.10 35.46 27.89
CA ALA A 239 42.37 36.42 26.83
C ALA A 239 41.90 35.71 25.54
N LEU A 240 41.13 36.40 24.69
CA LEU A 240 40.98 36.04 23.27
C LEU A 240 42.28 36.39 22.53
N PRO A 241 42.66 35.65 21.47
CA PRO A 241 43.46 36.21 20.39
C PRO A 241 42.56 36.67 19.23
N LYS A 242 42.57 37.99 18.96
CA LYS A 242 42.45 38.58 17.61
C LYS A 242 43.88 38.74 17.08
N GLY A 243 44.23 38.57 15.82
CA GLY A 243 43.52 38.27 14.58
C GLY A 243 44.55 38.36 13.44
N ALA A 244 44.21 37.86 12.26
CA ALA A 244 44.88 38.21 11.02
C ALA A 244 43.89 37.98 9.86
N GLU A 245 43.29 39.07 9.37
CA GLU A 245 42.87 39.18 7.97
C GLU A 245 44.02 39.81 7.16
N PRO A 246 44.05 39.66 5.83
CA PRO A 246 43.38 40.70 5.03
C PRO A 246 42.66 40.20 3.75
N ASP A 247 41.61 40.95 3.39
CA ASP A 247 41.22 41.46 2.05
C ASP A 247 41.11 40.51 0.83
N HIS A 248 39.91 40.38 0.25
CA HIS A 248 39.39 41.30 -0.79
C HIS A 248 38.06 40.82 -1.43
N GLN A 249 37.15 41.80 -1.56
CA GLN A 249 36.14 42.06 -2.62
C GLN A 249 35.51 40.88 -3.41
N ASP A 250 34.18 40.74 -3.34
CA ASP A 250 33.37 41.07 -4.53
C ASP A 250 31.88 41.30 -4.24
N LYS A 251 31.32 42.24 -5.01
CA LYS A 251 29.93 42.71 -4.98
C LYS A 251 29.00 41.78 -5.78
N LYS A 252 27.75 41.60 -5.31
CA LYS A 252 26.49 41.48 -6.09
C LYS A 252 25.35 41.21 -5.09
N GLN A 253 24.53 42.22 -4.76
CA GLN A 253 23.25 42.57 -5.39
C GLN A 253 22.12 41.52 -5.24
N CYS A 254 21.03 42.01 -4.62
CA CYS A 254 19.63 41.80 -5.01
C CYS A 254 18.89 40.53 -4.53
N LEU A 255 17.95 40.80 -3.62
CA LEU A 255 16.50 40.56 -3.69
C LEU A 255 15.95 39.72 -2.52
N GLU A 256 15.24 40.42 -1.63
CA GLU A 256 14.28 39.80 -0.71
C GLU A 256 13.09 39.22 -1.48
N PRO A 257 12.59 38.03 -1.11
CA PRO A 257 11.21 37.68 -1.37
C PRO A 257 10.36 38.01 -0.14
N ARG A 258 9.57 39.05 -0.35
CA ARG A 258 8.29 39.39 0.29
C ARG A 258 7.45 38.13 0.55
N MET A 259 7.24 37.80 1.82
CA MET A 259 6.30 36.78 2.28
C MET A 259 4.88 37.34 2.17
N GLU A 260 4.12 36.85 1.17
CA GLU A 260 2.68 37.09 1.08
C GLU A 260 1.92 35.99 1.79
N ASP A 261 1.09 36.42 2.74
CA ASP A 261 0.03 35.66 3.39
C ASP A 261 -0.84 34.92 2.35
N ARG A 262 -0.86 33.59 2.42
CA ARG A 262 -1.96 32.79 1.90
C ARG A 262 -2.40 31.78 2.94
N ARG A 263 -3.40 32.18 3.72
CA ARG A 263 -4.36 31.27 4.34
C ARG A 263 -5.13 30.54 3.24
N THR A 264 -5.12 29.23 3.26
CA THR A 264 -6.16 28.39 2.63
C THR A 264 -6.29 27.10 3.43
N ASP A 265 -7.31 27.12 4.29
CA ASP A 265 -8.19 26.05 4.74
C ASP A 265 -7.78 24.60 4.46
N LEU A 266 -7.38 23.92 5.54
CA LEU A 266 -7.36 22.45 5.66
C LEU A 266 -8.69 21.98 6.30
N PRO A 267 -9.41 21.00 5.75
CA PRO A 267 -10.47 20.32 6.47
C PRO A 267 -9.89 19.27 7.43
N LEU A 268 -10.35 19.35 8.67
CA LEU A 268 -10.16 18.38 9.76
C LEU A 268 -10.74 17.01 9.36
N LEU A 269 -9.89 15.99 9.31
CA LEU A 269 -10.31 14.59 9.37
C LEU A 269 -10.13 14.10 10.81
N VAL A 270 -11.26 13.86 11.45
CA VAL A 270 -11.40 13.27 12.78
C VAL A 270 -11.08 11.77 12.65
N GLU A 271 -10.06 11.33 13.38
CA GLU A 271 -9.83 9.93 13.69
C GLU A 271 -10.85 9.47 14.75
N GLU A 272 -11.74 8.55 14.39
CA GLU A 272 -12.48 7.73 15.35
C GLU A 272 -12.01 6.27 15.23
N HIS A 273 -11.16 5.85 16.17
CA HIS A 273 -11.01 4.44 16.51
C HIS A 273 -11.03 4.24 18.03
N HIS A 274 -11.90 3.30 18.41
CA HIS A 274 -11.85 2.43 19.60
C HIS A 274 -12.46 2.92 20.93
N ARG A 275 -13.64 2.35 21.23
CA ARG A 275 -13.93 1.65 22.52
C ARG A 275 -14.81 0.44 22.19
N HIS A 276 -14.32 -0.79 22.47
CA HIS A 276 -14.70 -1.69 23.58
C HIS A 276 -16.21 -2.03 23.63
N ALA A 277 -16.69 -3.24 23.91
CA ALA A 277 -16.18 -4.58 24.19
C ALA A 277 -17.44 -5.47 24.38
N SER A 278 -17.25 -6.79 24.45
CA SER A 278 -18.14 -7.80 25.03
C SER A 278 -19.42 -8.19 24.28
N SER A 279 -19.45 -9.43 23.78
CA SER A 279 -19.97 -10.52 24.61
C SER A 279 -19.46 -11.87 24.10
N ALA A 280 -18.85 -12.61 25.02
CA ALA A 280 -18.50 -14.01 24.88
C ALA A 280 -19.69 -14.85 25.35
N SER A 281 -20.06 -15.86 24.57
CA SER A 281 -20.79 -17.04 25.03
C SER A 281 -20.58 -18.17 24.04
N ALA A 282 -19.56 -19.00 24.28
CA ALA A 282 -19.49 -20.33 23.72
C ALA A 282 -18.79 -21.23 24.75
N THR A 283 -19.50 -22.29 25.07
CA THR A 283 -19.39 -23.16 26.23
C THR A 283 -18.18 -24.09 26.18
N GLU A 284 -17.63 -24.28 27.36
CA GLU A 284 -16.39 -24.98 27.70
C GLU A 284 -16.65 -26.47 27.97
N GLU A 285 -17.32 -27.19 27.06
CA GLU A 285 -17.67 -28.62 27.29
C GLU A 285 -17.30 -29.63 26.20
N ASP A 286 -16.75 -29.25 25.04
CA ASP A 286 -16.48 -30.23 23.96
C ASP A 286 -15.01 -30.62 23.73
N PHE A 287 -14.07 -30.17 24.56
CA PHE A 287 -12.63 -30.47 24.37
C PHE A 287 -12.03 -31.54 25.29
N LEU A 288 -12.84 -32.23 26.12
CA LEU A 288 -12.36 -33.31 27.00
C LEU A 288 -12.93 -34.71 26.68
N SER A 289 -13.63 -34.90 25.56
CA SER A 289 -14.15 -36.21 25.12
C SER A 289 -13.32 -36.90 24.02
N MET A 290 -12.23 -36.29 23.54
CA MET A 290 -11.41 -36.85 22.43
C MET A 290 -10.01 -37.33 22.81
N LEU A 291 -9.67 -37.42 24.10
CA LEU A 291 -8.44 -38.07 24.57
C LEU A 291 -8.73 -39.00 25.74
N GLY A 292 -9.27 -40.19 25.45
CA GLY A 292 -9.43 -41.24 26.45
C GLY A 292 -10.35 -42.40 26.09
N ASN A 293 -9.96 -43.20 25.08
CA ASN A 293 -10.04 -44.68 25.00
C ASN A 293 -9.91 -45.16 23.56
#